data_AF-A0A959X8G7-F1
#
_entry.id   AF-A0A959X8G7-F1
#
_cell.length_a   1.000
_cell.length_b   1.000
_cell.length_c   1.000
_cell.angle_alpha   90.00
_cell.angle_beta   90.00
_cell.angle_gamma   90.00
#
_symmetry.space_group_name_H-M   'P 1'
#
loop_
_entity.id
_entity.type
_entity.pdbx_description
1 polymer ?
#
loop_
_entity_poly.entity_id
_entity_poly.type
_entity_poly.pdbx_seq_one_letter_code
_entity_poly.pdbx_strand_id
1 'polypeptide(L)'
;MPDTEGMEFQEKLQVLSEASVHRHFDAFLDIAWDSPEFEVIENDPRWVLPEVDALANTDWYKSLSLERQMEVGKYRLANIMKVGLQFEQVLNGGVMAHLIGMPNHRAEFRYATHEVTEECHHTQMFQEGVNRIGVDVKGGPKWFIAVAPFLCLAGRYLPNIFFIGILAGEEPIDFLQKSVLRSGHEMHPIVERVMQIHVAEEARHIGFAHTYLIERSKDWSKLQRF
;
A
#
# COMPACT_ATOMS: atom_id res chain seq x y z
N MET A 1 -7.58 -3.66 14.85
CA MET A 1 -8.55 -4.38 13.98
C MET A 1 -9.63 -4.93 14.89
N PRO A 2 -10.92 -4.78 14.55
CA PRO A 2 -12.00 -5.43 15.30
C PRO A 2 -11.82 -6.95 15.26
N ASP A 3 -12.12 -7.63 16.37
CA ASP A 3 -12.12 -9.09 16.42
C ASP A 3 -13.33 -9.62 15.64
N THR A 4 -13.06 -10.42 14.62
CA THR A 4 -14.06 -10.98 13.71
C THR A 4 -14.05 -12.51 13.72
N GLU A 5 -13.36 -13.13 14.69
CA GLU A 5 -13.27 -14.58 14.78
C GLU A 5 -14.66 -15.19 14.99
N GLY A 6 -15.02 -16.19 14.17
CA GLY A 6 -16.32 -16.86 14.22
C GLY A 6 -17.50 -16.16 13.51
N MET A 7 -17.33 -14.95 12.96
CA MET A 7 -18.39 -14.26 12.20
C MET A 7 -18.58 -14.83 10.79
N GLU A 8 -19.81 -14.75 10.26
CA GLU A 8 -20.09 -15.08 8.86
C GLU A 8 -19.51 -14.04 7.90
N PHE A 9 -19.21 -14.45 6.65
CA PHE A 9 -18.52 -13.59 5.67
C PHE A 9 -19.19 -12.21 5.50
N GLN A 10 -20.53 -12.16 5.37
CA GLN A 10 -21.25 -10.89 5.20
C GLN A 10 -21.13 -9.97 6.43
N GLU A 11 -21.17 -10.54 7.64
CA GLU A 11 -21.06 -9.79 8.89
C GLU A 11 -19.67 -9.17 9.04
N LYS A 12 -18.61 -9.94 8.71
CA LYS A 12 -17.23 -9.43 8.68
C LYS A 12 -17.10 -8.20 7.78
N LEU A 13 -17.64 -8.28 6.56
CA LEU A 13 -17.58 -7.18 5.62
C LEU A 13 -18.37 -5.96 6.08
N GLN A 14 -19.48 -6.16 6.78
CA GLN A 14 -20.22 -5.06 7.38
C GLN A 14 -19.40 -4.35 8.46
N VAL A 15 -18.78 -5.10 9.37
CA VAL A 15 -17.91 -4.54 10.43
C VAL A 15 -16.74 -3.77 9.81
N LEU A 16 -16.08 -4.33 8.79
CA LEU A 16 -14.98 -3.66 8.10
C LEU A 16 -15.45 -2.39 7.38
N SER A 17 -16.65 -2.41 6.77
CA SER A 17 -17.23 -1.22 6.12
C SER A 17 -17.52 -0.12 7.14
N GLU A 18 -18.11 -0.47 8.29
CA GLU A 18 -18.39 0.48 9.37
C GLU A 18 -17.09 1.06 9.95
N ALA A 19 -16.05 0.24 10.11
CA ALA A 19 -14.74 0.72 10.53
C ALA A 19 -14.15 1.75 9.55
N SER A 20 -14.27 1.51 8.24
CA SER A 20 -13.77 2.40 7.18
C SER A 20 -14.51 3.74 7.16
N VAL A 21 -15.82 3.75 7.45
CA VAL A 21 -16.59 5.01 7.62
C VAL A 21 -16.02 5.88 8.76
N HIS A 22 -15.60 5.26 9.86
CA HIS A 22 -15.17 5.99 11.06
C HIS A 22 -13.67 6.26 11.12
N ARG A 23 -12.86 5.48 10.42
CA ARG A 23 -11.40 5.55 10.46
C ARG A 23 -10.83 5.46 9.05
N HIS A 24 -10.92 6.58 8.35
CA HIS A 24 -10.28 6.82 7.06
C HIS A 24 -9.42 8.09 7.14
N PHE A 25 -8.51 8.26 6.19
CA PHE A 25 -7.71 9.47 6.04
C PHE A 25 -7.85 10.07 4.64
N ASP A 26 -7.97 11.38 4.58
CA ASP A 26 -7.89 12.14 3.33
C ASP A 26 -6.45 12.63 3.12
N ALA A 27 -5.92 12.35 1.93
CA ALA A 27 -4.55 12.66 1.55
C ALA A 27 -4.16 14.13 1.77
N PHE A 28 -5.08 15.08 1.65
CA PHE A 28 -4.81 16.53 1.72
C PHE A 28 -5.40 17.22 2.96
N LEU A 29 -6.26 16.55 3.72
CA LEU A 29 -6.78 17.09 4.99
C LEU A 29 -6.04 16.56 6.21
N ASP A 30 -5.58 15.29 6.19
CA ASP A 30 -4.97 14.64 7.36
C ASP A 30 -3.44 14.68 7.38
N ILE A 31 -2.84 15.30 6.37
CA ILE A 31 -1.41 15.54 6.27
C ILE A 31 -1.15 17.05 6.19
N ALA A 32 -0.41 17.57 7.18
CA ALA A 32 0.04 18.96 7.21
C ALA A 32 1.20 19.19 6.23
N TRP A 33 0.90 19.06 4.95
CA TRP A 33 1.83 19.11 3.84
C TRP A 33 2.71 20.36 3.77
N ASP A 34 2.20 21.50 4.24
CA ASP A 34 2.91 22.78 4.27
C ASP A 34 3.59 23.06 5.62
N SER A 35 3.66 22.05 6.51
CA SER A 35 4.41 22.14 7.75
C SER A 35 5.90 22.39 7.48
N PRO A 36 6.57 23.30 8.21
CA PRO A 36 8.02 23.47 8.13
C PRO A 36 8.80 22.19 8.42
N GLU A 37 8.24 21.26 9.20
CA GLU A 37 8.87 19.95 9.49
C GLU A 37 9.00 19.07 8.24
N PHE A 38 8.22 19.35 7.20
CA PHE A 38 8.24 18.63 5.93
C PHE A 38 9.18 19.26 4.91
N GLU A 39 9.85 20.36 5.26
CA GLU A 39 10.83 20.99 4.38
C GLU A 39 11.99 20.04 4.09
N VAL A 40 12.21 19.76 2.81
CA VAL A 40 13.28 18.88 2.36
C VAL A 40 14.54 19.72 2.18
N ILE A 41 15.39 19.70 3.19
CA ILE A 41 16.68 20.42 3.20
C ILE A 41 17.83 19.53 2.72
N GLU A 42 18.94 20.16 2.34
CA GLU A 42 20.18 19.45 2.00
C GLU A 42 20.79 18.79 3.24
N ASN A 43 21.46 17.64 3.03
CA ASN A 43 22.21 16.92 4.06
C ASN A 43 21.42 16.53 5.31
N ASP A 44 20.13 16.26 5.16
CA ASP A 44 19.29 15.77 6.25
C ASP A 44 19.59 14.28 6.55
N PRO A 45 20.15 13.95 7.74
CA PRO A 45 20.53 12.59 8.11
C PRO A 45 19.34 11.63 8.21
N ARG A 46 18.11 12.15 8.30
CA ARG A 46 16.86 11.37 8.32
C ARG A 46 16.58 10.66 6.99
N TRP A 47 17.39 10.91 5.95
CA TRP A 47 17.37 10.17 4.69
C TRP A 47 18.25 8.91 4.69
N VAL A 48 19.06 8.66 5.72
CA VAL A 48 19.81 7.41 5.84
C VAL A 48 18.82 6.25 5.98
N LEU A 49 19.03 5.18 5.21
CA LEU A 49 18.15 4.02 5.23
C LEU A 49 18.15 3.32 6.60
N PRO A 50 16.97 2.87 7.08
CA PRO A 50 16.89 2.07 8.30
C PRO A 50 17.56 0.71 8.10
N GLU A 51 18.07 0.11 9.18
CA GLU A 51 18.66 -1.25 9.14
C GLU A 51 17.68 -2.33 8.64
N VAL A 52 16.37 -2.09 8.71
CA VAL A 52 15.38 -3.03 8.17
C VAL A 52 15.41 -3.07 6.64
N ASP A 53 15.94 -2.03 6.00
CA ASP A 53 16.13 -2.00 4.57
C ASP A 53 17.29 -2.92 4.16
N ALA A 54 17.02 -3.88 3.28
CA ALA A 54 18.03 -4.83 2.84
C ALA A 54 19.28 -4.16 2.23
N LEU A 55 19.12 -3.00 1.56
CA LEU A 55 20.23 -2.26 0.97
C LEU A 55 21.14 -1.66 2.06
N ALA A 56 20.57 -1.21 3.18
CA ALA A 56 21.30 -0.64 4.30
C ALA A 56 22.31 -1.63 4.90
N ASN A 57 22.05 -2.92 4.78
CA ASN A 57 22.90 -3.97 5.32
C ASN A 57 24.08 -4.38 4.43
N THR A 58 24.11 -3.92 3.18
CA THR A 58 25.17 -4.30 2.23
C THR A 58 26.49 -3.60 2.52
N ASP A 59 27.61 -4.29 2.27
CA ASP A 59 28.95 -3.70 2.38
C ASP A 59 29.12 -2.49 1.46
N TRP A 60 28.53 -2.55 0.26
CA TRP A 60 28.53 -1.44 -0.68
C TRP A 60 27.93 -0.18 -0.06
N TYR A 61 26.71 -0.26 0.47
CA TYR A 61 26.04 0.91 1.06
C TYR A 61 26.80 1.44 2.28
N LYS A 62 27.24 0.54 3.16
CA LYS A 62 28.02 0.88 4.37
C LYS A 62 29.37 1.54 4.06
N SER A 63 29.96 1.24 2.90
CA SER A 63 31.21 1.86 2.44
C SER A 63 31.05 3.27 1.87
N LEU A 64 29.82 3.72 1.60
CA LEU A 64 29.55 5.06 1.06
C LEU A 64 29.77 6.14 2.14
N SER A 65 30.13 7.34 1.72
CA SER A 65 30.10 8.52 2.59
C SER A 65 28.68 8.76 3.10
N LEU A 66 28.55 9.43 4.26
CA LEU A 66 27.25 9.77 4.83
C LEU A 66 26.37 10.55 3.85
N GLU A 67 26.96 11.53 3.15
CA GLU A 67 26.30 12.29 2.08
C GLU A 67 25.70 11.36 1.02
N ARG A 68 26.48 10.41 0.53
CA ARG A 68 26.02 9.49 -0.50
C ARG A 68 24.99 8.48 0.01
N GLN A 69 25.05 8.09 1.29
CA GLN A 69 24.03 7.29 1.93
C GLN A 69 22.69 8.04 1.98
N MET A 70 22.70 9.33 2.37
CA MET A 70 21.51 10.18 2.39
C MET A 70 20.90 10.33 0.98
N GLU A 71 21.72 10.58 -0.04
CA GLU A 71 21.24 10.68 -1.43
C GLU A 71 20.58 9.38 -1.91
N VAL A 72 21.21 8.23 -1.65
CA VAL A 72 20.68 6.92 -2.01
C VAL A 72 19.38 6.65 -1.27
N GLY A 73 19.32 6.95 0.03
CA GLY A 73 18.13 6.72 0.83
C GLY A 73 16.95 7.62 0.44
N LYS A 74 17.20 8.90 0.19
CA LYS A 74 16.21 9.84 -0.37
C LYS A 74 15.64 9.35 -1.70
N TYR A 75 16.50 8.96 -2.64
CA TYR A 75 16.04 8.39 -3.92
C TYR A 75 15.24 7.10 -3.70
N ARG A 76 15.74 6.19 -2.86
CA ARG A 76 15.13 4.88 -2.62
C ARG A 76 13.73 5.00 -2.01
N LEU A 77 13.55 5.84 -0.99
CA LEU A 77 12.26 6.05 -0.34
C LEU A 77 11.25 6.71 -1.29
N ALA A 78 11.66 7.73 -2.05
CA ALA A 78 10.81 8.32 -3.08
C ALA A 78 10.44 7.31 -4.18
N ASN A 79 11.38 6.47 -4.62
CA ASN A 79 11.11 5.46 -5.64
C ASN A 79 10.18 4.36 -5.12
N ILE A 80 10.29 3.98 -3.84
CA ILE A 80 9.35 3.05 -3.20
C ILE A 80 7.95 3.65 -3.19
N MET A 81 7.76 4.91 -2.78
CA MET A 81 6.45 5.59 -2.86
C MET A 81 5.91 5.63 -4.29
N LYS A 82 6.78 5.93 -5.28
CA LYS A 82 6.38 5.96 -6.69
C LYS A 82 5.96 4.59 -7.24
N VAL A 83 6.58 3.51 -6.76
CA VAL A 83 6.15 2.14 -7.09
C VAL A 83 4.84 1.82 -6.37
N GLY A 84 4.71 2.17 -5.09
CA GLY A 84 3.49 1.97 -4.29
C GLY A 84 2.26 2.59 -4.97
N LEU A 85 2.31 3.87 -5.34
CA LEU A 85 1.17 4.49 -6.03
C LEU A 85 0.81 3.85 -7.37
N GLN A 86 1.79 3.24 -8.07
CA GLN A 86 1.51 2.51 -9.32
C GLN A 86 0.90 1.14 -9.04
N PHE A 87 1.24 0.52 -7.91
CA PHE A 87 0.58 -0.69 -7.42
C PHE A 87 -0.88 -0.39 -7.05
N GLU A 88 -1.15 0.67 -6.28
CA GLU A 88 -2.53 1.06 -5.92
C GLU A 88 -3.39 1.39 -7.14
N GLN A 89 -2.81 1.94 -8.20
CA GLN A 89 -3.52 2.14 -9.47
C GLN A 89 -3.99 0.82 -10.10
N VAL A 90 -3.17 -0.23 -10.02
CA VAL A 90 -3.54 -1.57 -10.52
C VAL A 90 -4.59 -2.22 -9.62
N LEU A 91 -4.44 -2.09 -8.30
CA LEU A 91 -5.42 -2.54 -7.32
C LEU A 91 -6.77 -1.90 -7.60
N ASN A 92 -6.83 -0.57 -7.62
CA ASN A 92 -8.05 0.20 -7.89
C ASN A 92 -8.71 -0.23 -9.21
N GLY A 93 -7.94 -0.31 -10.29
CA GLY A 93 -8.46 -0.74 -11.59
C GLY A 93 -9.01 -2.17 -11.57
N GLY A 94 -8.34 -3.09 -10.89
CA GLY A 94 -8.75 -4.49 -10.83
C GLY A 94 -9.93 -4.75 -9.90
N VAL A 95 -9.96 -4.12 -8.72
CA VAL A 95 -11.11 -4.18 -7.81
C VAL A 95 -12.33 -3.58 -8.52
N MET A 96 -12.21 -2.41 -9.16
CA MET A 96 -13.33 -1.84 -9.92
C MET A 96 -13.78 -2.76 -11.06
N ALA A 97 -12.86 -3.41 -11.78
CA ALA A 97 -13.21 -4.38 -12.82
C ALA A 97 -13.98 -5.61 -12.27
N HIS A 98 -13.62 -6.07 -11.08
CA HIS A 98 -14.32 -7.13 -10.34
C HIS A 98 -15.76 -6.70 -9.98
N LEU A 99 -15.94 -5.46 -9.53
CA LEU A 99 -17.22 -4.95 -9.04
C LEU A 99 -18.26 -4.67 -10.14
N ILE A 100 -17.86 -4.38 -11.39
CA ILE A 100 -18.78 -4.01 -12.49
C ILE A 100 -19.97 -4.97 -12.67
N GLY A 101 -19.73 -6.28 -12.52
CA GLY A 101 -20.76 -7.30 -12.72
C GLY A 101 -21.49 -7.74 -11.46
N MET A 102 -21.21 -7.11 -10.31
CA MET A 102 -21.69 -7.59 -9.02
C MET A 102 -23.17 -7.24 -8.83
N PRO A 103 -24.01 -8.18 -8.35
CA PRO A 103 -25.42 -7.90 -8.09
C PRO A 103 -25.60 -6.96 -6.89
N ASN A 104 -26.78 -6.34 -6.80
CA ASN A 104 -27.15 -5.46 -5.69
C ASN A 104 -27.11 -6.17 -4.33
N HIS A 105 -26.98 -5.40 -3.25
CA HIS A 105 -27.02 -5.84 -1.85
C HIS A 105 -25.87 -6.79 -1.43
N ARG A 106 -24.74 -6.77 -2.15
CA ARG A 106 -23.51 -7.46 -1.75
C ARG A 106 -22.73 -6.60 -0.77
N ALA A 107 -22.47 -7.09 0.45
CA ALA A 107 -21.59 -6.39 1.40
C ALA A 107 -20.17 -6.22 0.85
N GLU A 108 -19.74 -7.17 0.01
CA GLU A 108 -18.48 -7.13 -0.75
C GLU A 108 -18.35 -5.88 -1.61
N PHE A 109 -19.42 -5.47 -2.30
CA PHE A 109 -19.41 -4.25 -3.09
C PHE A 109 -19.12 -3.05 -2.21
N ARG A 110 -19.87 -2.92 -1.11
CA ARG A 110 -19.74 -1.77 -0.19
C ARG A 110 -18.33 -1.68 0.39
N TYR A 111 -17.81 -2.78 0.93
CA TYR A 111 -16.49 -2.77 1.53
C TYR A 111 -15.39 -2.49 0.49
N ALA A 112 -15.41 -3.19 -0.65
CA ALA A 112 -14.40 -2.99 -1.68
C ALA A 112 -14.40 -1.57 -2.24
N THR A 113 -15.54 -0.87 -2.28
CA THR A 113 -15.56 0.56 -2.64
C THR A 113 -15.01 1.49 -1.56
N HIS A 114 -15.06 1.10 -0.28
CA HIS A 114 -14.36 1.83 0.79
C HIS A 114 -12.85 1.69 0.60
N GLU A 115 -12.37 0.46 0.42
CA GLU A 115 -10.96 0.17 0.11
C GLU A 115 -10.46 0.97 -1.09
N VAL A 116 -11.17 0.94 -2.23
CA VAL A 116 -10.81 1.75 -3.41
C VAL A 116 -10.77 3.26 -3.12
N THR A 117 -11.60 3.76 -2.20
CA THR A 117 -11.57 5.17 -1.79
C THR A 117 -10.31 5.49 -0.99
N GLU A 118 -9.98 4.65 -0.01
CA GLU A 118 -8.75 4.75 0.79
C GLU A 118 -7.51 4.64 -0.11
N GLU A 119 -7.50 3.71 -1.08
CA GLU A 119 -6.41 3.55 -2.04
C GLU A 119 -6.25 4.71 -3.03
N CYS A 120 -7.33 5.43 -3.33
CA CYS A 120 -7.23 6.68 -4.07
C CYS A 120 -6.48 7.74 -3.25
N HIS A 121 -6.75 7.84 -1.95
CA HIS A 121 -6.00 8.74 -1.06
C HIS A 121 -4.55 8.28 -0.87
N HIS A 122 -4.27 6.97 -0.78
CA HIS A 122 -2.90 6.45 -0.79
C HIS A 122 -2.14 6.87 -2.04
N THR A 123 -2.75 6.70 -3.22
CA THR A 123 -2.18 7.13 -4.51
C THR A 123 -1.85 8.63 -4.51
N GLN A 124 -2.77 9.47 -4.05
CA GLN A 124 -2.59 10.92 -3.96
C GLN A 124 -1.45 11.29 -2.99
N MET A 125 -1.48 10.71 -1.80
CA MET A 125 -0.50 10.93 -0.73
C MET A 125 0.91 10.54 -1.18
N PHE A 126 1.08 9.37 -1.80
CA PHE A 126 2.36 8.93 -2.32
C PHE A 126 2.85 9.83 -3.46
N GLN A 127 1.98 10.23 -4.38
CA GLN A 127 2.35 11.14 -5.46
C GLN A 127 2.80 12.49 -4.91
N GLU A 128 2.12 13.00 -3.89
CA GLU A 128 2.46 14.28 -3.29
C GLU A 128 3.73 14.22 -2.44
N GLY A 129 3.95 13.11 -1.73
CA GLY A 129 5.22 12.82 -1.06
C GLY A 129 6.39 12.80 -2.05
N VAL A 130 6.24 12.12 -3.19
CA VAL A 130 7.26 12.10 -4.25
C VAL A 130 7.53 13.51 -4.80
N ASN A 131 6.47 14.29 -5.06
CA ASN A 131 6.59 15.67 -5.54
C ASN A 131 7.40 16.53 -4.56
N ARG A 132 7.09 16.47 -3.26
CA ARG A 132 7.80 17.25 -2.23
C ARG A 132 9.23 16.79 -1.99
N ILE A 133 9.50 15.49 -2.08
CA ILE A 133 10.89 14.98 -1.99
C ILE A 133 11.74 15.53 -3.15
N GLY A 134 11.11 15.80 -4.30
CA GLY A 134 11.71 16.56 -5.40
C GLY A 134 12.80 15.82 -6.18
N VAL A 135 12.81 14.49 -6.11
CA VAL A 135 13.75 13.65 -6.85
C VAL A 135 13.02 12.99 -8.01
N ASP A 136 13.61 13.07 -9.22
CA ASP A 136 13.10 12.38 -10.39
C ASP A 136 13.38 10.87 -10.28
N VAL A 137 12.43 10.16 -9.69
CA VAL A 137 12.49 8.71 -9.49
C VAL A 137 11.78 7.98 -10.61
N LYS A 138 12.40 6.89 -11.07
CA LYS A 138 11.89 6.10 -12.19
C LYS A 138 10.53 5.43 -11.90
N GLY A 139 10.28 5.06 -10.65
CA GLY A 139 9.17 4.18 -10.28
C GLY A 139 9.37 2.76 -10.79
N GLY A 140 8.26 2.09 -11.11
CA GLY A 140 8.24 0.75 -11.66
C GLY A 140 8.95 0.64 -13.02
N PRO A 141 9.41 -0.56 -13.40
CA PRO A 141 10.06 -0.75 -14.68
C PRO A 141 9.09 -0.48 -15.85
N LYS A 142 9.60 0.00 -17.00
CA LYS A 142 8.77 0.39 -18.14
C LYS A 142 7.83 -0.72 -18.64
N TRP A 143 8.27 -1.98 -18.57
CA TRP A 143 7.43 -3.12 -18.95
C TRP A 143 6.22 -3.27 -18.02
N PHE A 144 6.39 -2.99 -16.72
CA PHE A 144 5.30 -3.07 -15.74
C PHE A 144 4.25 -2.02 -16.06
N ILE A 145 4.67 -0.78 -16.32
CA ILE A 145 3.76 0.31 -16.73
C ILE A 145 2.96 -0.05 -17.99
N ALA A 146 3.61 -0.69 -18.95
CA ALA A 146 2.94 -1.11 -20.19
C ALA A 146 1.91 -2.24 -19.96
N VAL A 147 2.14 -3.13 -19.00
CA VAL A 147 1.29 -4.30 -18.73
C VAL A 147 0.22 -4.00 -17.67
N ALA A 148 0.44 -3.02 -16.78
CA ALA A 148 -0.42 -2.67 -15.66
C ALA A 148 -1.92 -2.51 -16.02
N PRO A 149 -2.31 -1.83 -17.12
CA PRO A 149 -3.73 -1.74 -17.51
C PRO A 149 -4.37 -3.11 -17.80
N PHE A 150 -3.59 -4.07 -18.30
CA PHE A 150 -4.08 -5.42 -18.55
C PHE A 150 -4.15 -6.25 -17.26
N LEU A 151 -3.26 -6.02 -16.29
CA LEU A 151 -3.33 -6.68 -14.98
C LEU A 151 -4.65 -6.36 -14.27
N CYS A 152 -5.19 -5.15 -14.44
CA CYS A 152 -6.50 -4.78 -13.91
C CYS A 152 -7.62 -5.72 -14.38
N LEU A 153 -7.55 -6.25 -15.61
CA LEU A 153 -8.56 -7.17 -16.13
C LEU A 153 -8.60 -8.50 -15.36
N ALA A 154 -7.53 -8.88 -14.67
CA ALA A 154 -7.50 -10.07 -13.82
C ALA A 154 -8.54 -9.99 -12.70
N GLY A 155 -8.85 -8.80 -12.18
CA GLY A 155 -9.91 -8.65 -11.17
C GLY A 155 -11.27 -9.15 -11.66
N ARG A 156 -11.59 -8.96 -12.95
CA ARG A 156 -12.84 -9.47 -13.55
C ARG A 156 -12.77 -10.96 -13.90
N TYR A 157 -11.70 -11.37 -14.58
CA TYR A 157 -11.67 -12.69 -15.23
C TYR A 157 -11.02 -13.77 -14.36
N LEU A 158 -10.17 -13.38 -13.41
CA LEU A 158 -9.37 -14.26 -12.56
C LEU A 158 -9.33 -13.72 -11.12
N PRO A 159 -10.49 -13.44 -10.48
CA PRO A 159 -10.54 -12.70 -9.21
C PRO A 159 -9.69 -13.34 -8.11
N ASN A 160 -9.70 -14.66 -7.96
CA ASN A 160 -8.90 -15.32 -6.93
C ASN A 160 -7.39 -15.12 -7.14
N ILE A 161 -6.91 -15.18 -8.39
CA ILE A 161 -5.50 -14.92 -8.72
C ILE A 161 -5.17 -13.45 -8.46
N PHE A 162 -6.10 -12.55 -8.81
CA PHE A 162 -5.95 -11.13 -8.56
C PHE A 162 -5.83 -10.80 -7.06
N PHE A 163 -6.72 -11.33 -6.22
CA PHE A 163 -6.66 -11.13 -4.76
C PHE A 163 -5.44 -11.81 -4.10
N ILE A 164 -4.95 -12.94 -4.64
CA ILE A 164 -3.65 -13.50 -4.23
C ILE A 164 -2.51 -12.54 -4.60
N GLY A 165 -2.58 -11.93 -5.79
CA GLY A 165 -1.61 -10.94 -6.25
C GLY A 165 -1.61 -9.67 -5.38
N ILE A 166 -2.78 -9.22 -4.93
CA ILE A 166 -2.95 -8.13 -3.95
C ILE A 166 -2.18 -8.48 -2.67
N LEU A 167 -2.49 -9.61 -2.03
CA LEU A 167 -1.80 -10.03 -0.80
C LEU A 167 -0.28 -10.16 -0.98
N ALA A 168 0.16 -10.71 -2.12
CA ALA A 168 1.58 -10.83 -2.42
C ALA A 168 2.30 -9.48 -2.55
N GLY A 169 1.57 -8.40 -2.87
CA GLY A 169 2.08 -7.03 -2.87
C GLY A 169 1.98 -6.36 -1.50
N GLU A 170 0.80 -6.40 -0.89
CA GLU A 170 0.46 -5.67 0.35
C GLU A 170 1.15 -6.23 1.60
N GLU A 171 1.13 -7.55 1.83
CA GLU A 171 1.68 -8.13 3.07
C GLU A 171 3.17 -7.83 3.26
N PRO A 172 4.04 -7.96 2.22
CA PRO A 172 5.45 -7.58 2.37
C PRO A 172 5.64 -6.08 2.66
N ILE A 173 4.84 -5.21 2.03
CA ILE A 173 4.91 -3.75 2.23
C ILE A 173 4.49 -3.41 3.66
N ASP A 174 3.34 -3.90 4.11
CA ASP A 174 2.82 -3.69 5.47
C ASP A 174 3.82 -4.20 6.53
N PHE A 175 4.40 -5.38 6.32
CA PHE A 175 5.41 -5.93 7.22
C PHE A 175 6.65 -5.02 7.32
N LEU A 176 7.16 -4.54 6.18
CA LEU A 176 8.33 -3.65 6.13
C LEU A 176 8.01 -2.32 6.81
N GLN A 177 6.89 -1.68 6.48
CA GLN A 177 6.48 -0.41 7.06
C GLN A 177 6.28 -0.50 8.58
N LYS A 178 5.58 -1.54 9.08
CA LYS A 178 5.47 -1.79 10.53
C LYS A 178 6.83 -2.01 11.18
N SER A 179 7.75 -2.69 10.50
CA SER A 179 9.08 -2.96 11.06
C SER A 179 9.95 -1.71 11.12
N VAL A 180 9.83 -0.82 10.13
CA VAL A 180 10.42 0.53 10.16
C VAL A 180 9.83 1.35 11.31
N LEU A 181 8.51 1.48 11.42
CA LEU A 181 7.88 2.27 12.48
C LEU A 181 8.21 1.75 13.90
N ARG A 182 8.40 0.43 14.06
CA ARG A 182 8.80 -0.18 15.34
C ARG A 182 10.28 -0.05 15.66
N SER A 183 11.15 0.16 14.68
CA SER A 183 12.59 0.24 14.94
C SER A 183 12.97 1.53 15.66
N GLY A 184 12.11 2.56 15.64
CA GLY A 184 12.40 3.87 16.17
C GLY A 184 13.46 4.61 15.36
N HIS A 185 13.77 4.15 14.14
CA HIS A 185 14.67 4.84 13.22
C HIS A 185 14.11 6.20 12.86
N GLU A 186 14.89 7.25 13.08
CA GLU A 186 14.47 8.61 12.78
C GLU A 186 14.43 8.82 11.26
N MET A 187 13.23 9.09 10.73
CA MET A 187 12.99 9.28 9.31
C MET A 187 12.50 10.68 9.01
N HIS A 188 12.59 11.06 7.73
CA HIS A 188 12.01 12.32 7.31
C HIS A 188 10.49 12.32 7.58
N PRO A 189 9.92 13.36 8.23
CA PRO A 189 8.52 13.37 8.67
C PRO A 189 7.49 13.10 7.57
N ILE A 190 7.75 13.54 6.32
CA ILE A 190 6.94 13.16 5.14
C ILE A 190 6.79 11.63 5.07
N VAL A 191 7.90 10.90 5.10
CA VAL A 191 7.89 9.45 4.89
C VAL A 191 7.22 8.76 6.07
N GLU A 192 7.51 9.21 7.28
CA GLU A 192 6.92 8.65 8.49
C GLU A 192 5.39 8.84 8.51
N ARG A 193 4.90 10.06 8.28
CA ARG A 193 3.45 10.35 8.31
C ARG A 193 2.69 9.56 7.25
N VAL A 194 3.25 9.50 6.04
CA VAL A 194 2.69 8.72 4.93
C VAL A 194 2.61 7.24 5.29
N MET A 195 3.67 6.70 5.88
CA MET A 195 3.73 5.30 6.31
C MET A 195 2.74 4.99 7.46
N GLN A 196 2.59 5.91 8.41
CA GLN A 196 1.65 5.77 9.54
C GLN A 196 0.19 5.69 9.06
N ILE A 197 -0.20 6.56 8.12
CA ILE A 197 -1.54 6.55 7.53
C ILE A 197 -1.76 5.24 6.78
N HIS A 198 -0.86 4.91 5.85
CA HIS A 198 -0.97 3.71 5.02
C HIS A 198 -1.16 2.44 5.86
N VAL A 199 -0.27 2.19 6.82
CA VAL A 199 -0.34 1.02 7.71
C VAL A 199 -1.63 0.96 8.55
N ALA A 200 -2.21 2.10 8.89
CA ALA A 200 -3.43 2.15 9.70
C ALA A 200 -4.68 1.69 8.93
N GLU A 201 -4.69 1.87 7.61
CA GLU A 201 -5.78 1.46 6.70
C GLU A 201 -5.52 0.06 6.14
N GLU A 202 -4.29 -0.20 5.71
CA GLU A 202 -3.86 -1.42 5.01
C GLU A 202 -4.10 -2.71 5.78
N ALA A 203 -4.06 -2.65 7.11
CA ALA A 203 -4.43 -3.81 7.92
C ALA A 203 -5.83 -4.34 7.58
N ARG A 204 -6.79 -3.44 7.29
CA ARG A 204 -8.17 -3.82 6.91
C ARG A 204 -8.22 -4.44 5.51
N HIS A 205 -7.49 -3.87 4.54
CA HIS A 205 -7.45 -4.35 3.16
C HIS A 205 -6.91 -5.78 3.10
N ILE A 206 -5.77 -6.03 3.73
CA ILE A 206 -5.19 -7.37 3.90
C ILE A 206 -6.20 -8.31 4.58
N GLY A 207 -6.84 -7.86 5.67
CA GLY A 207 -7.84 -8.65 6.38
C GLY A 207 -9.05 -9.04 5.51
N PHE A 208 -9.49 -8.14 4.64
CA PHE A 208 -10.52 -8.39 3.65
C PHE A 208 -10.07 -9.39 2.59
N ALA A 209 -8.91 -9.19 1.98
CA ALA A 209 -8.40 -10.08 0.94
C ALA A 209 -8.23 -11.52 1.45
N HIS A 210 -7.73 -11.71 2.68
CA HIS A 210 -7.71 -13.02 3.35
C HIS A 210 -9.11 -13.60 3.53
N THR A 211 -10.02 -12.82 4.09
CA THR A 211 -11.41 -13.24 4.33
C THR A 211 -12.12 -13.63 3.04
N TYR A 212 -11.90 -12.86 1.97
CA TYR A 212 -12.40 -13.11 0.63
C TYR A 212 -11.87 -14.43 0.07
N LEU A 213 -10.55 -14.64 0.10
CA LEU A 213 -9.94 -15.86 -0.45
C LEU A 213 -10.36 -17.11 0.33
N ILE A 214 -10.44 -17.03 1.66
CA ILE A 214 -10.94 -18.14 2.48
C ILE A 214 -12.37 -18.49 2.07
N GLU A 215 -13.26 -17.50 1.95
CA GLU A 215 -14.65 -17.75 1.55
C GLU A 215 -14.72 -18.37 0.16
N ARG A 216 -14.02 -17.81 -0.82
CA ARG A 216 -14.03 -18.31 -2.21
C ARG A 216 -13.35 -19.67 -2.36
N SER A 217 -12.38 -20.00 -1.50
CA SER A 217 -11.68 -21.28 -1.55
C SER A 217 -12.57 -22.50 -1.28
N LYS A 218 -13.72 -22.29 -0.60
CA LYS A 218 -14.74 -23.32 -0.36
C LYS A 218 -15.21 -23.95 -1.67
N ASP A 219 -15.32 -23.15 -2.73
CA ASP A 219 -15.82 -23.56 -4.05
C ASP A 219 -14.70 -23.94 -5.04
N TRP A 220 -13.43 -23.95 -4.62
CA TRP A 220 -12.31 -24.23 -5.51
C TRP A 220 -12.28 -25.69 -5.97
N SER A 221 -12.04 -25.88 -7.27
CA SER A 221 -11.68 -27.16 -7.86
C SER A 221 -10.32 -27.66 -7.35
N LYS A 222 -10.01 -28.94 -7.56
CA LYS A 222 -8.70 -29.50 -7.18
C LYS A 222 -7.53 -28.72 -7.81
N LEU A 223 -7.64 -28.32 -9.07
CA LEU A 223 -6.59 -27.56 -9.76
C LEU A 223 -6.36 -26.17 -9.15
N GLN A 224 -7.38 -25.57 -8.55
CA GLN A 224 -7.25 -24.26 -7.91
C GLN A 224 -6.65 -24.33 -6.50
N ARG A 225 -6.64 -25.52 -5.89
CA ARG A 225 -6.10 -25.76 -4.53
C ARG A 225 -4.63 -26.22 -4.51
N PHE A 226 -4.09 -26.61 -5.67
CA PHE A 226 -2.71 -27.04 -5.87
C PHE A 226 -1.92 -25.96 -6.60
#